data_AF-A0A1Y1Y1Y6-F1
#
_entry.id   AF-A0A1Y1Y1Y6-F1
#
_cell.length_a   1.000
_cell.length_b   1.000
_cell.length_c   1.000
_cell.angle_alpha   90.00
_cell.angle_beta   90.00
_cell.angle_gamma   90.00
#
_symmetry.space_group_name_H-M   'P 1'
#
loop_
_entity.id
_entity.type
_entity.pdbx_description
1 polymer ?
#
loop_
_entity_poly.entity_id
_entity_poly.type
_entity_poly.pdbx_seq_one_letter_code
_entity_poly.pdbx_strand_id
1 'polypeptide(L)'
;MDYIHDVAQALTPNILVSNASDLYVFGGFVENVFDKFLVEYPSLKSLTDTVDLLDQFASGPGTIFNNEEEFNRTFYYSPQYKLASRILNLATTPQTLAFVPRNASLDKPILLETSLNPYIPGSSISHFDFRGFTSSSDFLMRFMEDRGVSLEEDIARGGNYVGGPIGPQLTSVLETLGYSINPSPKPLTELFSKVAIPSAGSRDGVYHAVHLLGAAFLVHVYLSF
;
A
#
# COMPACT_ATOMS: atom_id res chain seq x y z
N MET A 1 -5.76 4.82 8.65
CA MET A 1 -5.47 6.27 8.84
C MET A 1 -6.19 6.71 10.11
N ASP A 2 -5.55 7.48 10.99
CA ASP A 2 -6.24 8.15 12.12
C ASP A 2 -6.82 9.46 11.59
N TYR A 3 -8.14 9.59 11.55
CA TYR A 3 -8.82 10.80 11.06
C TYR A 3 -9.20 11.76 12.19
N ILE A 4 -8.85 11.44 13.44
CA ILE A 4 -9.40 12.09 14.64
C ILE A 4 -8.36 13.01 15.30
N HIS A 5 -7.06 12.77 15.11
CA HIS A 5 -6.00 13.48 15.84
C HIS A 5 -4.86 13.95 14.93
N ASP A 6 -4.26 15.11 15.27
CA ASP A 6 -3.05 15.65 14.60
C ASP A 6 -1.84 14.73 14.71
N VAL A 7 -1.79 13.91 15.77
CA VAL A 7 -0.85 12.80 15.96
C VAL A 7 -1.67 11.54 16.09
N ALA A 8 -1.41 10.55 15.22
CA ALA A 8 -2.13 9.29 15.26
C ALA A 8 -2.03 8.64 16.67
N GLN A 9 -3.17 8.27 17.23
CA GLN A 9 -3.32 7.56 18.51
C GLN A 9 -3.86 6.14 18.34
N ALA A 10 -4.47 5.86 17.19
CA ALA A 10 -4.96 4.56 16.81
C ALA A 10 -4.89 4.37 15.29
N LEU A 11 -4.66 3.13 14.83
CA LEU A 11 -4.77 2.78 13.41
C LEU A 11 -5.85 1.72 13.22
N THR A 12 -6.76 2.02 12.30
CA THR A 12 -7.77 1.08 11.83
C THR A 12 -7.64 0.91 10.31
N PRO A 13 -8.17 -0.20 9.76
CA PRO A 13 -8.55 -0.28 8.37
C PRO A 13 -9.55 0.83 8.00
N ASN A 14 -9.93 0.88 6.72
CA ASN A 14 -10.95 1.80 6.27
C ASN A 14 -12.28 1.47 6.94
N ILE A 15 -12.98 2.48 7.44
CA ILE A 15 -14.29 2.30 8.07
C ILE A 15 -15.35 2.47 6.99
N LEU A 16 -16.14 1.44 6.74
CA LEU A 16 -17.31 1.57 5.88
C LEU A 16 -18.43 2.21 6.70
N VAL A 17 -18.92 3.35 6.24
CA VAL A 17 -20.04 4.05 6.88
C VAL A 17 -21.02 4.52 5.82
N SER A 18 -22.31 4.45 6.15
CA SER A 18 -23.38 4.98 5.30
C SER A 18 -24.09 6.10 6.03
N ASN A 19 -24.23 7.23 5.34
CA ASN A 19 -25.03 8.38 5.79
C ASN A 19 -26.33 8.40 4.99
N ALA A 20 -27.23 7.49 5.31
CA ALA A 20 -28.57 7.46 4.71
C ALA A 20 -29.56 8.08 5.70
N SER A 21 -30.27 9.12 5.27
CA SER A 21 -31.38 9.73 6.03
C SER A 21 -30.98 10.25 7.42
N ASP A 22 -29.87 10.99 7.53
CA ASP A 22 -29.33 11.56 8.78
C ASP A 22 -28.91 10.53 9.85
N LEU A 23 -28.80 9.25 9.49
CA LEU A 23 -28.32 8.19 10.37
C LEU A 23 -26.89 7.77 9.97
N TYR A 24 -26.02 7.61 10.96
CA TYR A 24 -24.65 7.14 10.76
C TYR A 24 -24.59 5.64 10.99
N VAL A 25 -24.55 4.86 9.91
CA VAL A 25 -24.60 3.39 9.99
C VAL A 25 -23.21 2.80 9.80
N PHE A 26 -22.71 2.09 10.81
CA PHE A 26 -21.44 1.38 10.75
C PHE A 26 -21.56 0.14 9.86
N GLY A 27 -20.76 0.06 8.81
CA GLY A 27 -20.75 -1.04 7.83
C GLY A 27 -19.60 -2.04 8.00
N GLY A 28 -18.74 -1.88 9.01
CA GLY A 28 -17.57 -2.72 9.24
C GLY A 28 -16.24 -2.03 8.91
N PHE A 29 -15.16 -2.66 9.31
CA PHE A 29 -13.78 -2.33 8.93
C PHE A 29 -13.40 -3.12 7.68
N VAL A 30 -12.93 -2.42 6.66
CA VAL A 30 -12.62 -3.00 5.35
C VAL A 30 -11.13 -2.92 5.08
N GLU A 31 -10.54 -4.09 4.84
CA GLU A 31 -9.16 -4.26 4.42
C GLU A 31 -8.97 -4.02 2.92
N ASN A 32 -7.84 -3.43 2.55
CA ASN A 32 -7.38 -3.46 1.18
C ASN A 32 -6.77 -4.83 0.85
N VAL A 33 -6.59 -5.11 -0.44
CA VAL A 33 -5.97 -6.39 -0.87
C VAL A 33 -4.56 -6.59 -0.29
N PHE A 34 -3.80 -5.51 -0.11
CA PHE A 34 -2.47 -5.55 0.51
C PHE A 34 -2.54 -5.98 1.99
N ASP A 35 -3.49 -5.42 2.74
CA ASP A 35 -3.64 -5.62 4.19
C ASP A 35 -3.89 -7.11 4.54
N LYS A 36 -4.56 -7.84 3.65
CA LYS A 36 -4.87 -9.28 3.81
C LYS A 36 -3.63 -10.19 3.90
N PHE A 37 -2.48 -9.69 3.46
CA PHE A 37 -1.21 -10.43 3.49
C PHE A 37 -0.30 -9.92 4.60
N LEU A 38 -0.77 -9.01 5.45
CA LEU A 38 -0.01 -8.50 6.56
C LEU A 38 -0.11 -9.41 7.78
N VAL A 39 1.04 -9.61 8.39
CA VAL A 39 1.18 -10.39 9.61
C VAL A 39 1.99 -9.62 10.63
N GLU A 40 1.74 -9.94 11.90
CA GLU A 40 2.65 -9.61 12.98
C GLU A 40 3.94 -10.42 12.83
N TYR A 41 5.08 -9.77 13.08
CA TYR A 41 6.38 -10.41 13.10
C TYR A 41 6.96 -10.36 14.52
N PRO A 42 7.54 -11.46 15.04
CA PRO A 42 7.81 -12.74 14.38
C PRO A 42 6.70 -13.80 14.52
N SER A 43 5.54 -13.48 15.12
CA SER A 43 4.50 -14.47 15.43
C SER A 43 3.77 -15.02 14.20
N LEU A 44 3.83 -14.31 13.08
CA LEU A 44 3.11 -14.58 11.82
C LEU A 44 1.59 -14.62 11.98
N LYS A 45 1.06 -14.00 13.04
CA LYS A 45 -0.38 -13.88 13.22
C LYS A 45 -0.93 -12.90 12.18
N SER A 46 -1.99 -13.31 11.48
CA SER A 46 -2.66 -12.46 10.50
C SER A 46 -3.23 -11.20 11.14
N LEU A 47 -3.06 -10.06 10.48
CA LEU A 47 -3.74 -8.84 10.88
C LEU A 47 -5.25 -8.88 10.58
N THR A 48 -5.70 -9.72 9.63
CA THR A 48 -7.13 -9.94 9.36
C THR A 48 -7.88 -10.44 10.60
N ASP A 49 -7.24 -11.26 11.45
CA ASP A 49 -7.82 -11.66 12.74
C ASP A 49 -8.13 -10.45 13.64
N THR A 50 -7.34 -9.38 13.53
CA THR A 50 -7.59 -8.14 14.29
C THR A 50 -8.77 -7.37 13.70
N VAL A 51 -8.97 -7.42 12.38
CA VAL A 51 -10.13 -6.81 11.71
C VAL A 51 -11.43 -7.48 12.14
N ASP A 52 -11.46 -8.81 12.20
CA ASP A 52 -12.62 -9.57 12.72
C ASP A 52 -12.99 -9.18 14.16
N LEU A 53 -11.99 -8.83 14.98
CA LEU A 53 -12.21 -8.34 16.35
C LEU A 53 -12.66 -6.88 16.39
N LEU A 54 -12.15 -6.04 15.47
CA LEU A 54 -12.60 -4.66 15.30
C LEU A 54 -14.07 -4.63 14.86
N ASP A 55 -14.50 -5.55 14.00
CA ASP A 55 -15.90 -5.67 13.55
C ASP A 55 -16.87 -6.09 14.65
N GLN A 56 -16.40 -6.42 15.85
CA GLN A 56 -17.28 -6.60 17.02
C GLN A 56 -17.63 -5.27 17.71
N PHE A 57 -17.14 -4.14 17.18
CA PHE A 57 -17.42 -2.80 17.69
C PHE A 57 -18.92 -2.51 17.72
N ALA A 58 -19.42 -2.06 18.88
CA ALA A 58 -20.79 -1.58 19.08
C ALA A 58 -21.88 -2.54 18.57
N SER A 59 -21.72 -3.85 18.76
CA SER A 59 -22.61 -4.92 18.24
C SER A 59 -22.42 -5.28 16.76
N GLY A 60 -21.47 -4.64 16.08
CA GLY A 60 -20.96 -5.00 14.77
C GLY A 60 -21.61 -4.24 13.60
N PRO A 61 -21.31 -4.67 12.36
CA PRO A 61 -21.86 -4.03 11.16
C PRO A 61 -23.40 -4.00 11.19
N GLY A 62 -23.96 -2.84 10.86
CA GLY A 62 -25.39 -2.54 10.95
C GLY A 62 -25.77 -1.66 12.15
N THR A 63 -24.86 -1.46 13.11
CA THR A 63 -25.12 -0.55 14.23
C THR A 63 -25.31 0.88 13.77
N ILE A 64 -26.31 1.53 14.35
CA ILE A 64 -26.75 2.88 14.00
C ILE A 64 -26.32 3.84 15.11
N PHE A 65 -25.73 4.95 14.71
CA PHE A 65 -25.38 6.08 15.56
C PHE A 65 -26.13 7.33 15.08
N ASN A 66 -26.40 8.26 15.99
CA ASN A 66 -27.11 9.48 15.66
C ASN A 66 -26.27 10.44 14.82
N ASN A 67 -24.93 10.37 14.94
CA ASN A 67 -23.97 11.15 14.16
C ASN A 67 -22.55 10.57 14.31
N GLU A 68 -21.62 11.15 13.54
CA GLU A 68 -20.20 10.79 13.56
C GLU A 68 -19.53 11.04 14.93
N GLU A 69 -19.92 12.09 15.65
CA GLU A 69 -19.35 12.39 16.98
C GLU A 69 -19.66 11.28 17.99
N GLU A 70 -20.90 10.79 17.98
CA GLU A 70 -21.30 9.66 18.81
C GLU A 70 -20.54 8.38 18.44
N PHE A 71 -20.38 8.12 17.14
CA PHE A 71 -19.56 7.00 16.66
C PHE A 71 -18.12 7.11 17.18
N ASN A 72 -17.45 8.25 16.96
CA ASN A 72 -16.06 8.47 17.34
C ASN A 72 -15.87 8.35 18.85
N ARG A 73 -16.75 8.96 19.65
CA ARG A 73 -16.73 8.84 21.11
C ARG A 73 -16.95 7.40 21.56
N THR A 74 -17.91 6.70 20.97
CA THR A 74 -18.20 5.31 21.33
C THR A 74 -17.04 4.39 20.95
N PHE A 75 -16.42 4.61 19.80
CA PHE A 75 -15.23 3.90 19.36
C PHE A 75 -14.07 4.15 20.32
N TYR A 76 -13.78 5.39 20.67
CA TYR A 76 -12.70 5.76 21.59
C TYR A 76 -12.77 5.03 22.95
N TYR A 77 -13.97 4.88 23.51
CA TYR A 77 -14.16 4.18 24.79
C TYR A 77 -14.36 2.66 24.66
N SER A 78 -14.32 2.11 23.44
CA SER A 78 -14.52 0.68 23.18
C SER A 78 -13.25 -0.15 23.47
N PRO A 79 -13.38 -1.46 23.73
CA PRO A 79 -12.25 -2.38 23.71
C PRO A 79 -11.50 -2.39 22.37
N GLN A 80 -12.20 -2.17 21.25
CA GLN A 80 -11.63 -2.16 19.90
C GLN A 80 -10.63 -1.02 19.69
N TYR A 81 -10.80 0.11 20.38
CA TYR A 81 -9.81 1.19 20.35
C TYR A 81 -8.44 0.71 20.84
N LYS A 82 -8.39 -0.17 21.84
CA LYS A 82 -7.11 -0.74 22.33
C LYS A 82 -6.42 -1.60 21.28
N LEU A 83 -7.20 -2.30 20.45
CA LEU A 83 -6.65 -3.05 19.31
C LEU A 83 -6.06 -2.09 18.28
N ALA A 84 -6.78 -1.01 17.96
CA ALA A 84 -6.32 0.00 17.01
C ALA A 84 -5.06 0.75 17.52
N SER A 85 -4.98 1.08 18.80
CA SER A 85 -3.76 1.64 19.41
C SER A 85 -2.60 0.64 19.42
N ARG A 86 -2.87 -0.67 19.58
CA ARG A 86 -1.84 -1.70 19.45
C ARG A 86 -1.32 -1.79 18.01
N ILE A 87 -2.20 -1.74 17.01
CA ILE A 87 -1.78 -1.72 15.59
C ILE A 87 -0.91 -0.49 15.31
N LEU A 88 -1.26 0.68 15.84
CA LEU A 88 -0.40 1.86 15.77
C LEU A 88 0.99 1.59 16.38
N ASN A 89 1.04 1.00 17.58
CA ASN A 89 2.31 0.68 18.22
C ASN A 89 3.16 -0.28 17.38
N LEU A 90 2.56 -1.28 16.74
CA LEU A 90 3.27 -2.15 15.80
C LEU A 90 3.76 -1.36 14.58
N ALA A 91 2.92 -0.49 14.01
CA ALA A 91 3.27 0.36 12.88
C ALA A 91 4.41 1.37 13.16
N THR A 92 4.77 1.57 14.43
CA THR A 92 5.87 2.45 14.89
C THR A 92 6.93 1.72 15.72
N THR A 93 6.89 0.38 15.77
CA THR A 93 7.93 -0.43 16.41
C THR A 93 8.70 -1.20 15.33
N PRO A 94 10.01 -0.96 15.17
CA PRO A 94 10.81 -1.61 14.13
C PRO A 94 10.64 -3.12 14.10
N GLN A 95 10.52 -3.67 12.89
CA GLN A 95 10.50 -5.11 12.62
C GLN A 95 9.34 -5.86 13.28
N THR A 96 8.17 -5.23 13.44
CA THR A 96 7.01 -5.90 14.06
C THR A 96 5.89 -6.23 13.10
N LEU A 97 5.95 -5.75 11.85
CA LEU A 97 4.99 -6.06 10.80
C LEU A 97 5.71 -6.54 9.54
N ALA A 98 5.09 -7.48 8.84
CA ALA A 98 5.60 -8.05 7.60
C ALA A 98 4.48 -8.38 6.62
N PHE A 99 4.82 -8.44 5.34
CA PHE A 99 3.97 -8.93 4.26
C PHE A 99 4.35 -10.38 3.92
N VAL A 100 3.37 -11.25 3.69
CA VAL A 100 3.58 -12.65 3.31
C VAL A 100 3.11 -12.88 1.86
N PRO A 101 4.04 -13.05 0.90
CA PRO A 101 3.68 -13.33 -0.48
C PRO A 101 2.99 -14.68 -0.67
N ARG A 102 2.06 -14.77 -1.63
CA ARG A 102 1.31 -16.00 -1.96
C ARG A 102 2.19 -17.05 -2.65
N ASN A 103 3.12 -16.61 -3.50
CA ASN A 103 4.01 -17.47 -4.28
C ASN A 103 5.35 -17.64 -3.56
N ALA A 104 5.34 -18.26 -2.38
CA ALA A 104 6.56 -18.43 -1.59
C ALA A 104 7.41 -19.60 -2.15
N SER A 105 8.16 -19.31 -3.22
CA SER A 105 9.50 -19.90 -3.39
C SER A 105 10.53 -19.26 -2.44
N LEU A 106 10.08 -18.24 -1.68
CA LEU A 106 10.81 -17.51 -0.66
C LEU A 106 9.99 -17.62 0.64
N ASP A 107 10.31 -18.57 1.52
CA ASP A 107 9.64 -18.84 2.82
C ASP A 107 9.79 -17.70 3.85
N LYS A 108 9.89 -16.45 3.41
CA LYS A 108 10.30 -15.33 4.26
C LYS A 108 9.32 -14.17 4.16
N PRO A 109 8.69 -13.78 5.28
CA PRO A 109 7.97 -12.53 5.37
C PRO A 109 8.87 -11.35 5.00
N ILE A 110 8.29 -10.38 4.30
CA ILE A 110 8.97 -9.17 3.87
C ILE A 110 8.65 -8.06 4.87
N LEU A 111 9.64 -7.58 5.62
CA LEU A 111 9.42 -6.61 6.70
C LEU A 111 8.93 -5.26 6.17
N LEU A 112 7.93 -4.70 6.86
CA LEU A 112 7.38 -3.38 6.58
C LEU A 112 8.19 -2.27 7.27
N GLU A 113 8.11 -1.06 6.72
CA GLU A 113 8.63 0.15 7.37
C GLU A 113 7.81 0.46 8.62
N THR A 114 8.43 0.22 9.78
CA THR A 114 7.83 0.36 11.11
C THR A 114 8.75 1.09 12.08
N SER A 115 9.86 1.66 11.59
CA SER A 115 10.85 2.36 12.41
C SER A 115 10.58 3.85 12.58
N LEU A 116 9.65 4.40 11.79
CA LEU A 116 9.25 5.81 11.86
C LEU A 116 8.39 6.07 13.11
N ASN A 117 8.90 6.93 13.99
CA ASN A 117 8.22 7.39 15.19
C ASN A 117 8.40 8.92 15.34
N PRO A 118 7.31 9.72 15.27
CA PRO A 118 5.90 9.31 15.21
C PRO A 118 5.53 8.64 13.87
N TYR A 119 4.37 7.98 13.85
CA TYR A 119 3.80 7.39 12.64
C TYR A 119 3.70 8.44 11.51
N ILE A 120 4.17 8.09 10.32
CA ILE A 120 4.12 8.97 9.14
C ILE A 120 3.15 8.38 8.12
N PRO A 121 1.97 8.98 7.93
CA PRO A 121 1.00 8.56 6.92
C PRO A 121 1.62 8.48 5.52
N GLY A 122 1.32 7.40 4.81
CA GLY A 122 1.86 7.15 3.46
C GLY A 122 3.33 6.73 3.43
N SER A 123 4.02 6.65 4.58
CA SER A 123 5.38 6.09 4.68
C SER A 123 5.37 4.82 5.52
N SER A 124 5.03 4.95 6.81
CA SER A 124 4.86 3.82 7.73
C SER A 124 3.86 2.81 7.15
N ILE A 125 4.19 1.52 7.22
CA ILE A 125 3.42 0.33 6.77
C ILE A 125 2.97 0.30 5.29
N SER A 126 3.08 1.42 4.57
CA SER A 126 2.78 1.54 3.13
C SER A 126 3.99 1.18 2.27
N HIS A 127 5.17 1.09 2.89
CA HIS A 127 6.45 0.72 2.29
C HIS A 127 7.13 -0.36 3.13
N PHE A 128 8.23 -0.88 2.60
CA PHE A 128 9.03 -1.92 3.22
C PHE A 128 10.25 -1.35 3.94
N ASP A 129 10.84 -2.14 4.83
CA ASP A 129 11.92 -1.74 5.75
C ASP A 129 13.04 -0.97 5.03
N PHE A 130 13.15 0.33 5.30
CA PHE A 130 14.04 1.19 4.49
C PHE A 130 15.48 0.69 4.49
N ARG A 131 16.00 0.29 5.65
CA ARG A 131 17.40 -0.13 5.80
C ARG A 131 17.69 -1.45 5.09
N GLY A 132 16.78 -2.43 5.18
CA GLY A 132 16.89 -3.72 4.54
C GLY A 132 16.88 -3.64 3.02
N PHE A 133 16.19 -2.63 2.47
CA PHE A 133 16.01 -2.47 1.02
C PHE A 133 16.96 -1.45 0.36
N THR A 134 17.66 -0.61 1.12
CA THR A 134 18.54 0.45 0.57
C THR A 134 19.67 -0.08 -0.32
N SER A 135 20.21 -1.26 -0.02
CA SER A 135 21.31 -1.87 -0.78
C SER A 135 20.92 -3.21 -1.39
N SER A 136 19.63 -3.42 -1.65
CA SER A 136 19.11 -4.64 -2.26
C SER A 136 18.64 -4.39 -3.70
N SER A 137 18.40 -5.45 -4.45
CA SER A 137 17.76 -5.41 -5.76
C SER A 137 16.32 -4.90 -5.74
N ASP A 138 15.74 -4.75 -4.55
CA ASP A 138 14.34 -4.38 -4.32
C ASP A 138 14.21 -2.93 -3.80
N PHE A 139 15.20 -2.08 -4.08
CA PHE A 139 15.30 -0.69 -3.60
C PHE A 139 14.14 0.23 -4.01
N LEU A 140 13.22 -0.19 -4.88
CA LEU A 140 11.99 0.56 -5.17
C LEU A 140 10.89 0.38 -4.10
N MET A 141 11.07 -0.56 -3.16
CA MET A 141 10.08 -0.88 -2.12
C MET A 141 10.14 0.05 -0.90
N ARG A 142 11.11 0.98 -0.85
CA ARG A 142 11.30 1.95 0.24
C ARG A 142 10.50 3.22 0.04
N PHE A 143 10.28 3.96 1.13
CA PHE A 143 9.49 5.18 1.14
C PHE A 143 10.23 6.46 0.68
N MET A 144 11.55 6.41 0.53
CA MET A 144 12.37 7.54 0.07
C MET A 144 13.36 7.07 -0.96
N GLU A 145 13.64 7.93 -1.94
CA GLU A 145 14.75 7.78 -2.87
C GLU A 145 15.97 8.63 -2.46
N ASP A 146 17.16 8.20 -2.84
CA ASP A 146 18.41 8.90 -2.53
C ASP A 146 18.61 10.03 -3.53
N ARG A 147 18.77 11.24 -3.03
CA ARG A 147 18.91 12.42 -3.90
C ARG A 147 20.24 12.41 -4.63
N GLY A 148 20.20 12.64 -5.93
CA GLY A 148 21.38 12.74 -6.77
C GLY A 148 22.00 11.39 -7.14
N VAL A 149 21.30 10.29 -6.86
CA VAL A 149 21.70 8.94 -7.28
C VAL A 149 20.94 8.60 -8.57
N SER A 150 21.63 8.02 -9.55
CA SER A 150 21.00 7.55 -10.78
C SER A 150 20.39 6.16 -10.60
N LEU A 151 19.42 5.81 -11.45
CA LEU A 151 18.81 4.47 -11.43
C LEU A 151 19.87 3.38 -11.65
N GLU A 152 20.84 3.63 -12.52
CA GLU A 152 21.95 2.72 -12.79
C GLU A 152 22.85 2.52 -11.56
N GLU A 153 23.07 3.58 -10.77
CA GLU A 153 23.81 3.50 -9.52
C GLU A 153 23.07 2.68 -8.47
N ASP A 154 21.74 2.81 -8.36
CA ASP A 154 20.93 2.00 -7.46
C ASP A 154 20.86 0.54 -7.90
N ILE A 155 20.75 0.26 -9.21
CA ILE A 155 20.84 -1.11 -9.76
C ILE A 155 22.22 -1.71 -9.43
N ALA A 156 23.30 -0.95 -9.61
CA ALA A 156 24.64 -1.40 -9.30
C ALA A 156 24.82 -1.67 -7.80
N ARG A 157 24.29 -0.81 -6.95
CA ARG A 157 24.30 -0.95 -5.48
C ARG A 157 23.51 -2.17 -5.02
N GLY A 158 22.38 -2.45 -5.65
CA GLY A 158 21.56 -3.64 -5.43
C GLY A 158 22.16 -4.93 -5.99
N GLY A 159 23.37 -4.88 -6.55
CA GLY A 159 24.13 -6.04 -7.02
C GLY A 159 23.98 -6.36 -8.50
N ASN A 160 23.54 -5.41 -9.33
CA ASN A 160 23.28 -5.60 -10.77
C ASN A 160 22.32 -6.76 -11.05
N TYR A 161 21.18 -6.77 -10.35
CA TYR A 161 20.17 -7.80 -10.57
C TYR A 161 19.73 -7.84 -12.03
N VAL A 162 19.57 -9.04 -12.59
CA VAL A 162 19.24 -9.25 -14.00
C VAL A 162 17.89 -8.65 -14.41
N GLY A 163 16.95 -8.55 -13.45
CA GLY A 163 15.67 -7.85 -13.64
C GLY A 163 15.77 -6.33 -13.59
N GLY A 164 16.98 -5.78 -13.45
CA GLY A 164 17.23 -4.35 -13.32
C GLY A 164 16.63 -3.81 -12.03
N PRO A 165 15.79 -2.77 -12.09
CA PRO A 165 15.23 -2.12 -10.89
C PRO A 165 14.03 -2.87 -10.30
N ILE A 166 13.47 -3.85 -11.03
CA ILE A 166 12.35 -4.67 -10.54
C ILE A 166 12.92 -5.93 -9.91
N GLY A 167 13.17 -5.86 -8.60
CA GLY A 167 13.72 -6.97 -7.83
C GLY A 167 12.74 -8.13 -7.60
N PRO A 168 13.24 -9.27 -7.10
CA PRO A 168 12.45 -10.49 -6.91
C PRO A 168 11.37 -10.36 -5.82
N GLN A 169 11.61 -9.60 -4.75
CA GLN A 169 10.60 -9.39 -3.70
C GLN A 169 9.52 -8.43 -4.18
N LEU A 170 9.88 -7.37 -4.91
CA LEU A 170 8.90 -6.49 -5.55
C LEU A 170 8.00 -7.26 -6.51
N THR A 171 8.60 -8.11 -7.34
CA THR A 171 7.89 -9.02 -8.24
C THR A 171 6.90 -9.91 -7.46
N SER A 172 7.36 -10.53 -6.37
CA SER A 172 6.53 -11.41 -5.53
C SER A 172 5.36 -10.68 -4.87
N VAL A 173 5.55 -9.44 -4.42
CA VAL A 173 4.48 -8.59 -3.89
C VAL A 173 3.46 -8.31 -4.99
N LEU A 174 3.89 -7.86 -6.17
CA LEU A 174 2.99 -7.55 -7.28
C LEU A 174 2.18 -8.77 -7.73
N GLU A 175 2.81 -9.93 -7.87
CA GLU A 175 2.10 -11.18 -8.17
C GLU A 175 1.07 -11.55 -7.11
N THR A 176 1.41 -11.35 -5.82
CA THR A 176 0.50 -11.60 -4.70
C THR A 176 -0.73 -10.71 -4.74
N LEU A 177 -0.56 -9.45 -5.16
CA LEU A 177 -1.65 -8.50 -5.38
C LEU A 177 -2.47 -8.76 -6.64
N GLY A 178 -2.08 -9.75 -7.45
CA GLY A 178 -2.80 -10.21 -8.63
C GLY A 178 -2.28 -9.68 -9.96
N TYR A 179 -1.13 -9.01 -9.98
CA TYR A 179 -0.54 -8.55 -11.23
C TYR A 179 0.21 -9.66 -11.96
N SER A 180 0.06 -9.71 -13.29
CA SER A 180 0.87 -10.59 -14.13
C SER A 180 2.15 -9.89 -14.57
N ILE A 181 3.30 -10.51 -14.30
CA ILE A 181 4.61 -9.95 -14.63
C ILE A 181 5.00 -10.39 -16.03
N ASN A 182 5.28 -9.41 -16.91
CA ASN A 182 5.86 -9.71 -18.22
C ASN A 182 7.37 -9.99 -18.08
N PRO A 183 7.86 -11.23 -18.31
CA PRO A 183 9.28 -11.56 -18.19
C PRO A 183 10.13 -10.95 -19.32
N SER A 184 9.51 -10.39 -20.36
CA SER A 184 10.18 -9.74 -21.49
C SER A 184 9.51 -8.39 -21.78
N PRO A 185 9.76 -7.36 -20.95
CA PRO A 185 9.20 -6.03 -21.13
C PRO A 185 9.73 -5.43 -22.44
N LYS A 186 8.82 -4.87 -23.25
CA LYS A 186 9.19 -4.18 -24.50
C LYS A 186 9.31 -2.68 -24.24
N PRO A 187 10.24 -1.98 -24.92
CA PRO A 187 10.30 -0.52 -24.87
C PRO A 187 8.94 0.11 -25.23
N LEU A 188 8.58 1.18 -24.53
CA LEU A 188 7.34 1.94 -24.80
C LEU A 188 7.23 2.40 -26.25
N THR A 189 8.35 2.72 -26.89
CA THR A 189 8.44 3.10 -28.30
C THR A 189 7.92 1.99 -29.23
N GLU A 190 8.13 0.73 -28.89
CA GLU A 190 7.61 -0.41 -29.66
C GLU A 190 6.10 -0.63 -29.45
N LEU A 191 5.56 -0.25 -28.30
CA LEU A 191 4.12 -0.33 -28.02
C LEU A 191 3.35 0.78 -28.74
N PHE A 192 3.91 2.00 -28.79
CA PHE A 192 3.24 3.16 -29.41
C PHE A 192 3.52 3.33 -30.90
N SER A 193 4.53 2.66 -31.47
CA SER A 193 4.78 2.65 -32.93
C SER A 193 3.66 2.00 -33.76
N LYS A 194 2.72 1.30 -33.13
CA LYS A 194 1.53 0.73 -33.80
C LYS A 194 0.30 1.64 -33.82
N VAL A 195 0.33 2.81 -33.16
CA VAL A 195 -0.71 3.82 -33.33
C VAL A 195 -0.37 4.63 -34.57
N ALA A 196 -0.83 4.16 -35.73
CA ALA A 196 -0.80 4.98 -36.94
C ALA A 196 -1.57 6.28 -36.66
N ILE A 197 -0.86 7.40 -36.62
CA ILE A 197 -1.46 8.73 -36.64
C ILE A 197 -2.21 8.83 -37.98
N PRO A 198 -3.55 8.98 -38.00
CA PRO A 198 -4.27 9.25 -39.25
C PRO A 198 -3.66 10.51 -39.88
N SER A 199 -3.35 10.44 -41.17
CA SER A 199 -2.70 11.54 -41.88
C SER A 199 -3.44 12.86 -41.65
N ALA A 200 -2.64 13.88 -41.33
CA ALA A 200 -3.05 15.21 -40.93
C ALA A 200 -4.22 15.77 -41.76
N GLY A 201 -5.37 15.90 -41.12
CA GLY A 201 -6.49 16.69 -41.58
C GLY A 201 -7.18 17.30 -40.35
N SER A 202 -7.18 18.64 -40.28
CA SER A 202 -7.75 19.48 -39.23
C SER A 202 -6.88 19.68 -37.98
N ARG A 203 -6.10 20.76 -38.02
CA ARG A 203 -5.55 21.45 -36.84
C ARG A 203 -6.72 22.03 -36.06
N ASP A 204 -6.93 21.56 -34.83
CA ASP A 204 -7.28 22.36 -33.64
C ASP A 204 -7.60 21.40 -32.48
N GLY A 205 -6.75 21.39 -31.44
CA GLY A 205 -7.09 20.74 -30.15
C GLY A 205 -6.01 19.95 -29.42
N VAL A 206 -4.78 19.80 -29.93
CA VAL A 206 -3.85 18.77 -29.40
C VAL A 206 -2.90 19.25 -28.28
N TYR A 207 -2.83 20.55 -27.94
CA TYR A 207 -1.79 21.03 -27.03
C TYR A 207 -2.03 20.84 -25.52
N HIS A 208 -3.16 20.26 -25.07
CA HIS A 208 -3.42 20.10 -23.64
C HIS A 208 -3.22 18.69 -23.06
N ALA A 209 -2.97 17.66 -23.88
CA ALA A 209 -2.92 16.27 -23.38
C ALA A 209 -1.51 15.76 -23.00
N VAL A 210 -0.44 16.52 -23.28
CA VAL A 210 0.94 15.97 -23.23
C VAL A 210 1.58 16.03 -21.83
N HIS A 211 1.02 16.77 -20.88
CA HIS A 211 1.66 16.97 -19.56
C HIS A 211 1.14 16.10 -18.41
N LEU A 212 0.10 15.29 -18.61
CA LEU A 212 -0.58 14.55 -17.51
C LEU A 212 -0.33 13.03 -17.49
N LEU A 213 0.45 12.49 -18.43
CA LEU A 213 0.60 11.04 -18.62
C LEU A 213 1.96 10.46 -18.14
N GLY A 214 2.83 11.28 -17.56
CA GLY A 214 4.23 10.90 -17.29
C GLY A 214 4.46 9.95 -16.11
N ALA A 215 3.57 9.91 -15.10
CA ALA A 215 3.80 9.13 -13.88
C ALA A 215 2.92 7.87 -13.77
N ALA A 216 1.70 7.90 -14.33
CA ALA A 216 0.76 6.78 -14.19
C ALA A 216 1.07 5.59 -15.11
N PHE A 217 1.81 5.79 -16.20
CA PHE A 217 1.97 4.78 -17.24
C PHE A 217 3.21 3.89 -17.10
N LEU A 218 4.21 4.27 -16.29
CA LEU A 218 5.40 3.44 -16.12
C LEU A 218 5.07 2.08 -15.46
N VAL A 219 3.99 2.05 -14.65
CA VAL A 219 3.44 0.84 -14.03
C VAL A 219 2.70 -0.06 -15.04
N HIS A 220 2.11 0.51 -16.09
CA HIS A 220 1.27 -0.20 -17.06
C HIS A 220 2.05 -1.07 -18.07
N VAL A 221 3.39 -0.89 -18.16
CA VAL A 221 4.25 -1.62 -19.12
C VAL A 221 4.71 -2.96 -18.56
N TYR A 222 4.71 -3.09 -17.23
CA TYR A 222 5.14 -4.31 -16.54
C TYR A 222 3.99 -5.21 -16.10
N LEU A 223 2.75 -4.70 -16.08
CA LEU A 223 1.61 -5.37 -15.47
C LEU A 223 0.43 -5.43 -16.46
N SER A 224 0.05 -6.64 -16.85
CA SER A 224 -1.20 -6.90 -17.57
C SER A 224 -2.27 -7.35 -16.57
N PHE A 225 -3.50 -6.83 -16.71
CA PHE A 225 -4.68 -7.21 -15.91
C PHE A 225 -5.15 -8.64 -16.19
#